data_AF-C4N2Y6-F1
#
_entry.id   AF-C4N2Y6-F1
#
_cell.length_a   1.000
_cell.length_b   1.000
_cell.length_c   1.000
_cell.angle_alpha   90.00
_cell.angle_beta   90.00
_cell.angle_gamma   90.00
#
_symmetry.space_group_name_H-M   'P 1'
#
loop_
_entity.id
_entity.type
_entity.pdbx_description
1 polymer ?
#
loop_
_entity_poly.entity_id
_entity_poly.type
_entity_poly.pdbx_seq_one_letter_code
_entity_poly.pdbx_strand_id
1 'polypeptide(L)'
;HPLLKIINNSFIDLPTPSNLSYLWNFGSLLGICLISQILTGLFLAMHYTADTTSAFSSVVHICRDVNYGWIMRNIHANGASFFFICIYTHIGRGIYYGSYMFKETWNIGVVLLFLVMATAFV
;
A
#
# COMPACT_ATOMS: atom_id res chain seq x y z
N HIS A 1 -30.15 4.10 3.39
CA HIS A 1 -29.62 3.53 2.14
C HIS A 1 -28.58 2.45 2.48
N PRO A 2 -28.65 1.23 1.94
CA PRO A 2 -27.76 0.12 2.33
C PRO A 2 -26.26 0.44 2.17
N LEU A 3 -25.83 1.04 1.05
CA LEU A 3 -24.42 1.43 0.85
C LEU A 3 -23.97 2.50 1.84
N LEU A 4 -24.81 3.50 2.11
CA LEU A 4 -24.47 4.57 3.04
C LEU A 4 -24.36 4.05 4.48
N LYS A 5 -25.14 3.02 4.84
CA LYS A 5 -25.07 2.40 6.16
C LYS A 5 -23.71 1.74 6.42
N ILE A 6 -23.13 1.08 5.40
CA ILE A 6 -21.79 0.48 5.52
C ILE A 6 -20.74 1.56 5.76
N ILE A 7 -20.74 2.60 4.91
CA ILE A 7 -19.80 3.73 5.02
C ILE A 7 -19.94 4.41 6.39
N ASN A 8 -21.19 4.68 6.82
CA ASN A 8 -21.44 5.35 8.09
C ASN A 8 -20.85 4.57 9.26
N ASN A 9 -21.14 3.27 9.33
CA ASN A 9 -20.74 2.43 10.45
C ASN A 9 -19.23 2.14 10.49
N SER A 10 -18.52 2.19 9.36
CA SER A 10 -17.09 1.89 9.30
C SER A 10 -16.18 3.11 9.20
N PHE A 11 -16.72 4.30 8.89
CA PHE A 11 -15.90 5.47 8.57
C PHE A 11 -16.37 6.78 9.20
N ILE A 12 -17.68 7.00 9.39
CA ILE A 12 -18.22 8.27 9.91
C ILE A 12 -18.49 8.16 11.40
N ASP A 13 -19.44 7.30 11.78
CA ASP A 13 -19.89 7.12 13.17
C ASP A 13 -19.24 5.88 13.82
N LEU A 14 -18.01 5.55 13.42
CA LEU A 14 -17.25 4.44 14.01
C LEU A 14 -16.81 4.83 15.43
N PRO A 15 -17.27 4.15 16.50
CA PRO A 15 -16.81 4.42 17.86
C PRO A 15 -15.33 4.08 17.98
N THR A 16 -14.52 5.10 18.25
CA THR A 16 -13.06 4.98 18.32
C THR A 16 -12.56 5.47 19.69
N PRO A 17 -11.60 4.77 20.34
CA PRO A 17 -11.00 5.26 21.58
C PRO A 17 -10.39 6.66 21.41
N SER A 18 -10.54 7.53 22.41
CA SER A 18 -10.05 8.91 22.33
C SER A 18 -8.54 9.06 22.53
N ASN A 19 -7.87 8.01 23.02
CA ASN A 19 -6.46 8.02 23.43
C ASN A 19 -5.53 7.24 22.48
N LEU A 20 -5.95 7.03 21.22
CA LEU A 20 -5.07 6.43 20.21
C LEU A 20 -3.90 7.39 19.90
N SER A 21 -2.67 6.85 19.90
CA SER A 21 -1.49 7.62 19.48
C SER A 21 -1.35 7.71 17.97
N TYR A 22 -0.38 8.49 17.49
CA TYR A 22 -0.09 8.59 16.04
C TYR A 22 0.24 7.25 15.38
N LEU A 23 0.66 6.22 16.14
CA LEU A 23 0.97 4.89 15.61
C LEU A 23 -0.27 4.18 15.03
N TRP A 24 -1.49 4.62 15.38
CA TRP A 24 -2.72 4.07 14.80
C TRP A 24 -2.97 4.52 13.35
N ASN A 25 -2.31 5.59 12.89
CA ASN A 25 -2.43 6.08 11.50
C ASN A 25 -1.79 5.14 10.48
N PHE A 26 -0.90 4.23 10.88
CA PHE A 26 -0.23 3.34 9.92
C PHE A 26 -1.20 2.38 9.23
N GLY A 27 -2.40 2.13 9.78
CA GLY A 27 -3.44 1.37 9.07
C GLY A 27 -3.99 2.12 7.84
N SER A 28 -4.35 3.40 7.99
CA SER A 28 -4.84 4.20 6.87
C SER A 28 -3.75 4.55 5.86
N LEU A 29 -2.51 4.78 6.33
CA LEU A 29 -1.36 4.99 5.44
C LEU A 29 -1.09 3.77 4.56
N LEU A 30 -1.25 2.54 5.07
CA LEU A 30 -1.14 1.32 4.24
C LEU A 30 -2.22 1.28 3.14
N GLY A 31 -3.45 1.70 3.45
CA GLY A 31 -4.51 1.85 2.45
C GLY A 31 -4.16 2.88 1.37
N ILE A 32 -3.61 4.03 1.76
CA ILE A 32 -3.13 5.05 0.83
C ILE A 32 -1.97 4.53 -0.03
N CYS A 33 -1.01 3.81 0.57
CA CYS A 33 0.09 3.18 -0.15
C CYS A 33 -0.45 2.21 -1.22
N LEU A 34 -1.41 1.35 -0.85
CA LEU A 34 -2.01 0.41 -1.79
C LEU A 34 -2.67 1.10 -2.98
N ILE A 35 -3.50 2.11 -2.73
CA ILE A 35 -4.16 2.89 -3.80
C ILE A 35 -3.11 3.57 -4.70
N SER A 36 -2.10 4.20 -4.10
CA SER A 36 -1.01 4.85 -4.84
C SER A 36 -0.22 3.87 -5.71
N GLN A 37 0.14 2.70 -5.18
CA GLN A 37 0.87 1.67 -5.93
C GLN A 37 0.04 1.11 -7.08
N ILE A 38 -1.26 0.86 -6.87
CA ILE A 38 -2.16 0.38 -7.95
C ILE A 38 -2.26 1.41 -9.06
N LEU A 39 -2.52 2.69 -8.71
CA LEU A 39 -2.64 3.76 -9.70
C LEU A 39 -1.33 3.92 -10.47
N THR A 40 -0.22 4.14 -9.77
CA THR A 40 1.07 4.34 -10.44
C THR A 40 1.53 3.12 -11.23
N GLY A 41 1.31 1.91 -10.70
CA GLY A 41 1.64 0.66 -11.39
C GLY A 41 0.84 0.47 -12.67
N LEU A 42 -0.46 0.79 -12.64
CA LEU A 42 -1.32 0.74 -13.83
C LEU A 42 -0.84 1.68 -14.93
N PHE A 43 -0.48 2.93 -14.59
CA PHE A 43 0.08 3.88 -15.56
C PHE A 43 1.43 3.42 -16.12
N LEU A 44 2.30 2.85 -15.29
CA LEU A 44 3.58 2.30 -15.75
C LEU A 44 3.37 1.09 -16.68
N ALA A 45 2.42 0.21 -16.36
CA ALA A 45 2.12 -0.97 -17.15
C ALA A 45 1.60 -0.64 -18.56
N MET A 46 0.95 0.51 -18.76
CA MET A 46 0.52 0.96 -20.10
C MET A 46 1.70 1.23 -21.06
N HIS A 47 2.91 1.41 -20.53
CA HIS A 47 4.12 1.75 -21.31
C HIS A 47 5.24 0.70 -21.18
N TYR A 48 5.11 -0.26 -20.26
CA TYR A 48 6.09 -1.31 -20.04
C TYR A 48 5.92 -2.46 -21.03
N THR A 49 7.02 -3.05 -21.49
CA THR A 49 7.01 -4.25 -22.35
C THR A 49 7.65 -5.42 -21.60
N ALA A 50 6.87 -6.49 -21.39
CA ALA A 50 7.30 -7.70 -20.67
C ALA A 50 8.03 -8.70 -21.58
N ASP A 51 9.03 -8.23 -22.31
CA ASP A 51 9.92 -9.06 -23.13
C ASP A 51 11.39 -8.83 -22.74
N THR A 52 12.17 -9.91 -22.66
CA THR A 52 13.56 -9.86 -22.16
C THR A 52 14.47 -8.94 -22.96
N THR A 53 14.19 -8.71 -24.25
CA THR A 53 15.00 -7.85 -25.12
C THR A 53 14.66 -6.36 -24.96
N SER A 54 13.47 -6.03 -24.47
CA SER A 54 12.94 -4.67 -24.43
C SER A 54 12.47 -4.18 -23.04
N ALA A 55 12.49 -5.04 -22.01
CA ALA A 55 12.09 -4.69 -20.65
C ALA A 55 12.84 -3.46 -20.13
N PHE A 56 14.18 -3.46 -20.20
CA PHE A 56 14.99 -2.33 -19.73
C PHE A 56 14.77 -1.06 -20.56
N SER A 57 14.74 -1.18 -21.90
CA SER A 57 14.55 -0.02 -22.77
C SER A 57 13.16 0.59 -22.62
N SER A 58 12.12 -0.20 -22.36
CA SER A 58 10.77 0.32 -22.08
C SER A 58 10.71 1.13 -20.77
N VAL A 59 11.43 0.73 -19.73
CA VAL A 59 11.55 1.53 -18.48
C VAL A 59 12.31 2.84 -18.73
N VAL A 60 13.34 2.81 -19.57
CA VAL A 60 14.05 4.03 -19.99
C VAL A 60 13.13 4.96 -20.78
N HIS A 61 12.35 4.41 -21.70
CA HIS A 61 11.34 5.13 -22.48
C HIS A 61 10.30 5.80 -21.57
N ILE A 62 9.77 5.09 -20.57
CA ILE A 62 8.90 5.67 -19.54
C ILE A 62 9.54 6.88 -18.87
N CYS A 63 10.81 6.77 -18.47
CA CYS A 63 11.47 7.85 -17.74
C CYS A 63 11.80 9.07 -18.61
N ARG A 64 12.06 8.88 -19.91
CA ARG A 64 12.59 9.94 -20.78
C ARG A 64 11.57 10.54 -21.74
N ASP A 65 10.64 9.73 -22.22
CA ASP A 65 9.80 10.10 -23.37
C ASP A 65 8.31 10.16 -23.01
N VAL A 66 7.87 9.49 -21.94
CA VAL A 66 6.49 9.59 -21.45
C VAL A 66 6.35 10.83 -20.55
N ASN A 67 5.32 11.64 -20.82
CA ASN A 67 5.01 12.84 -20.03
C ASN A 67 4.85 12.49 -18.54
N TYR A 68 5.68 13.10 -17.69
CA TYR A 68 5.76 12.82 -16.25
C TYR A 68 6.05 11.35 -15.88
N GLY A 69 6.48 10.51 -16.83
CA GLY A 69 6.75 9.09 -16.57
C GLY A 69 7.88 8.90 -15.56
N TRP A 70 8.88 9.80 -15.53
CA TRP A 70 9.91 9.80 -14.49
C TRP A 70 9.33 10.00 -13.08
N ILE A 71 8.33 10.89 -12.92
CA ILE A 71 7.67 11.11 -11.62
C ILE A 71 6.93 9.85 -11.21
N MET A 72 6.12 9.30 -12.12
CA MET A 72 5.32 8.09 -11.87
C MET A 72 6.20 6.91 -11.47
N ARG A 73 7.32 6.69 -12.18
CA ARG A 73 8.28 5.64 -11.87
C ARG A 73 8.92 5.86 -10.50
N ASN A 74 9.29 7.09 -10.15
CA ASN A 74 9.88 7.39 -8.85
C ASN A 74 8.89 7.27 -7.70
N ILE A 75 7.63 7.68 -7.86
CA ILE A 75 6.58 7.48 -6.86
C ILE A 75 6.35 5.98 -6.66
N HIS A 76 6.23 5.19 -7.73
CA HIS A 76 6.00 3.74 -7.61
C HIS A 76 7.16 3.02 -6.90
N ALA A 77 8.40 3.35 -7.26
CA ALA A 77 9.59 2.72 -6.69
C ALA A 77 9.81 3.12 -5.22
N ASN A 78 9.76 4.42 -4.89
CA ASN A 78 9.93 4.87 -3.51
C ASN A 78 8.70 4.57 -2.64
N GLY A 79 7.51 4.55 -3.25
CA GLY A 79 6.25 4.18 -2.61
C GLY A 79 6.25 2.74 -2.13
N ALA A 80 6.91 1.81 -2.84
CA ALA A 80 7.13 0.44 -2.36
C ALA A 80 7.94 0.43 -1.05
N SER A 81 9.04 1.18 -0.97
CA SER A 81 9.83 1.32 0.27
C SER A 81 9.03 1.94 1.41
N PHE A 82 8.24 2.98 1.12
CA PHE A 82 7.37 3.60 2.11
C PHE A 82 6.28 2.65 2.61
N PHE A 83 5.74 1.79 1.72
CA PHE A 83 4.82 0.71 2.10
C PHE A 83 5.45 -0.18 3.17
N PHE A 84 6.69 -0.63 2.98
CA PHE A 84 7.39 -1.46 3.97
C PHE A 84 7.69 -0.72 5.29
N ILE A 85 8.06 0.56 5.23
CA ILE A 85 8.19 1.39 6.45
C ILE A 85 6.86 1.41 7.21
N CYS A 86 5.74 1.62 6.50
CA CYS A 86 4.42 1.62 7.11
C CYS A 86 4.05 0.26 7.69
N ILE A 87 4.31 -0.85 6.97
CA ILE A 87 3.87 -2.18 7.41
C ILE A 87 4.68 -2.64 8.63
N TYR A 88 6.00 -2.39 8.66
CA TYR A 88 6.82 -2.72 9.81
C TYR A 88 6.45 -1.90 11.04
N THR A 89 6.15 -0.60 10.86
CA THR A 89 5.68 0.24 11.97
C THR A 89 4.30 -0.21 12.45
N HIS A 90 3.39 -0.58 11.54
CA HIS A 90 2.07 -1.11 11.87
C HIS A 90 2.15 -2.42 12.68
N ILE A 91 3.03 -3.34 12.28
CA ILE A 91 3.30 -4.60 12.98
C ILE A 91 3.92 -4.32 14.35
N GLY A 92 4.95 -3.47 14.41
CA GLY A 92 5.62 -3.10 15.66
C GLY A 92 4.66 -2.50 16.69
N ARG A 93 3.77 -1.60 16.25
CA ARG A 93 2.65 -1.10 17.06
C ARG A 93 1.78 -2.25 17.58
N GLY A 94 1.42 -3.20 16.72
CA GLY A 94 0.58 -4.33 17.09
C GLY A 94 1.21 -5.26 18.13
N ILE A 95 2.53 -5.43 18.08
CA ILE A 95 3.29 -6.17 19.10
C ILE A 95 3.33 -5.38 20.41
N TYR A 96 3.70 -4.09 20.36
CA TYR A 96 3.87 -3.24 21.55
C TYR A 96 2.58 -3.09 22.38
N TYR A 97 1.43 -2.89 21.72
CA TYR A 97 0.13 -2.73 22.41
C TYR A 97 -0.66 -4.05 22.55
N GLY A 98 -0.07 -5.21 22.24
CA GLY A 98 -0.77 -6.50 22.36
C GLY A 98 -1.95 -6.68 21.39
N SER A 99 -1.99 -5.94 20.28
CA SER A 99 -3.09 -6.03 19.30
C SER A 99 -3.16 -7.39 18.58
N TYR A 100 -2.09 -8.19 18.63
CA TYR A 100 -2.09 -9.58 18.14
C TYR A 100 -3.10 -10.49 18.87
N MET A 101 -3.63 -10.07 20.03
CA MET A 101 -4.70 -10.77 20.73
C MET A 101 -6.00 -10.82 19.90
N PHE A 102 -6.21 -9.89 18.95
CA PHE A 102 -7.25 -9.98 17.93
C PHE A 102 -6.85 -10.98 16.84
N LYS A 103 -6.90 -12.27 17.17
CA LYS A 103 -6.28 -13.36 16.38
C LYS A 103 -6.65 -13.36 14.89
N GLU A 104 -7.93 -13.19 14.56
CA GLU A 104 -8.37 -13.17 13.15
C GLU A 104 -7.78 -11.98 12.39
N THR A 105 -7.86 -10.77 12.97
CA THR A 105 -7.28 -9.56 12.38
C THR A 105 -5.76 -9.68 12.22
N TRP A 106 -5.08 -10.25 13.22
CA TRP A 106 -3.65 -10.49 13.19
C TRP A 106 -3.24 -11.48 12.10
N ASN A 107 -3.93 -12.62 12.00
CA ASN A 107 -3.65 -13.65 10.99
C ASN A 107 -3.88 -13.12 9.56
N ILE A 108 -4.95 -12.35 9.34
CA ILE A 108 -5.15 -11.65 8.06
C ILE A 108 -3.99 -10.68 7.79
N GLY A 109 -3.53 -9.94 8.81
CA GLY A 109 -2.36 -9.06 8.70
C GLY A 109 -1.07 -9.80 8.29
N VAL A 110 -0.84 -11.01 8.81
CA VAL A 110 0.30 -11.85 8.42
C VAL A 110 0.18 -12.30 6.96
N VAL A 111 -1.01 -12.70 6.51
CA VAL A 111 -1.24 -13.02 5.09
C VAL A 111 -1.00 -11.80 4.20
N LEU A 112 -1.50 -10.62 4.58
CA LEU A 112 -1.27 -9.38 3.84
C LEU A 112 0.22 -9.02 3.76
N LEU A 113 0.99 -9.23 4.83
CA LEU A 113 2.44 -9.05 4.80
C LEU A 113 3.09 -9.93 3.74
N PHE A 114 2.80 -11.23 3.73
CA PHE A 114 3.37 -12.15 2.75
C PHE A 114 2.96 -11.82 1.31
N LEU A 115 1.72 -11.37 1.10
CA LEU A 115 1.27 -10.93 -0.23
C LEU A 115 2.02 -9.68 -0.69
N VAL A 116 2.24 -8.69 0.19
CA VAL A 116 3.02 -7.49 -0.13
C VAL A 116 4.49 -7.84 -0.40
N MET A 117 5.07 -8.77 0.37
CA MET A 117 6.43 -9.27 0.13
C MET A 117 6.56 -9.94 -1.23
N ALA A 118 5.64 -10.85 -1.58
CA ALA A 118 5.63 -11.50 -2.88
C ALA A 118 5.48 -10.48 -4.02
N THR A 119 4.57 -9.50 -3.86
CA THR A 119 4.29 -8.47 -4.86
C THR A 119 5.48 -7.53 -5.09
N ALA A 120 6.25 -7.21 -4.04
CA ALA A 120 7.41 -6.33 -4.18
C ALA A 120 8.68 -7.06 -4.65
N PHE A 121 8.68 -8.39 -4.60
CA PHE A 121 9.80 -9.21 -5.09
C PHE A 121 9.74 -9.44 -6.60
N VAL A 122 8.54 -9.59 -7.17
CA VAL A 122 8.32 -9.77 -8.62
C VAL A 122 8.53 -8.47 -9.40
#